data_AF-A0A346Y3M1-F1
#
_entry.id   AF-A0A346Y3M1-F1
#
_cell.length_a   1.000
_cell.length_b   1.000
_cell.length_c   1.000
_cell.angle_alpha   90.00
_cell.angle_beta   90.00
_cell.angle_gamma   90.00
#
_symmetry.space_group_name_H-M   'P 1'
#
loop_
_entity.id
_entity.type
_entity.pdbx_description
1 polymer ?
#
loop_
_entity_poly.entity_id
_entity_poly.type
_entity_poly.pdbx_seq_one_letter_code
_entity_poly.pdbx_strand_id
1 'polypeptide(L)'
;MPVPLLAHALPKSVGAVPLTLILTGLLAAFLAVNAVGTRRAAGRIGGGAHPTGTIDGLSIPWASLPLSKASLASTGNVIGLVLLVLTVVLSAFGPTDPATNLTDIAVLTLGWGFVALTSLLAGGWWPVIDPVAASSRTLRTLAGDTPAETPLPQRTSTVAMVVLMVLWAHLQLLTNLTPLAFTVIVVVYVAGHVLATARFGPAWLTRTESVTVMSRTLGLLRPGDGGPTARLTAVDDTDPLRWTSAILIGWSLVDLVLETDWWHDLAISQSARETLGPVVLVGVIVVLYGAIRGSSGRGHLGPAFVAVAGGWVVSHYLSILLIEGQGIPIWLSDPFGTGADYLGQRGDLVNLEPLPVAVITVLQIVPFLAGHVLGVVVAQRRAADVVRTEGQLGAVTLFARAVIAVLLLGGAWMQLGGL
;
A
#
# COMPACT_ATOMS: atom_id res chain seq x y z
N MET A 1 19.63 11.08 -22.19
CA MET A 1 20.16 11.08 -20.82
C MET A 1 19.88 9.71 -20.24
N PRO A 2 20.81 9.09 -19.48
CA PRO A 2 20.54 7.78 -18.90
C PRO A 2 19.29 7.91 -18.02
N VAL A 3 18.32 7.01 -18.23
CA VAL A 3 17.17 6.85 -17.34
C VAL A 3 17.76 6.61 -15.95
N PRO A 4 17.40 7.40 -14.93
CA PRO A 4 17.88 7.12 -13.60
C PRO A 4 17.41 5.72 -13.24
N LEU A 5 18.31 4.86 -12.76
CA LEU A 5 17.94 3.63 -12.07
C LEU A 5 16.98 4.03 -10.96
N LEU A 6 15.68 3.82 -11.21
CA LEU A 6 14.64 3.98 -10.23
C LEU A 6 14.99 3.05 -9.07
N ALA A 7 14.82 3.52 -7.83
CA ALA A 7 15.24 2.85 -6.60
C ALA A 7 14.48 1.54 -6.27
N HIS A 8 13.90 0.91 -7.30
CA HIS A 8 12.84 -0.10 -7.22
C HIS A 8 13.41 -1.53 -7.28
N ALA A 9 14.61 -1.72 -7.86
CA ALA A 9 15.31 -3.02 -7.91
C ALA A 9 16.76 -2.93 -7.38
N LEU A 10 17.18 -3.95 -6.63
CA LEU A 10 18.58 -4.09 -6.22
C LEU A 10 19.44 -4.54 -7.41
N PRO A 11 20.75 -4.22 -7.42
CA PRO A 11 21.68 -4.82 -8.36
C PRO A 11 21.57 -6.36 -8.34
N LYS A 12 21.82 -7.03 -9.49
CA LYS A 12 21.78 -8.50 -9.69
C LYS A 12 22.64 -9.34 -8.71
N SER A 13 23.39 -8.70 -7.84
CA SER A 13 24.09 -9.29 -6.71
C SER A 13 24.06 -8.34 -5.52
N VAL A 14 23.47 -8.77 -4.41
CA VAL A 14 23.64 -8.08 -3.12
C VAL A 14 24.96 -8.54 -2.54
N GLY A 15 26.03 -7.87 -2.95
CA GLY A 15 27.39 -8.29 -2.59
C GLY A 15 27.67 -9.74 -2.97
N ALA A 16 28.72 -10.30 -2.40
CA ALA A 16 29.27 -11.61 -2.77
C ALA A 16 28.39 -12.83 -2.41
N VAL A 17 27.10 -12.66 -2.08
CA VAL A 17 26.20 -13.78 -1.71
C VAL A 17 25.38 -14.23 -2.92
N PRO A 18 25.57 -15.47 -3.40
CA PRO A 18 24.76 -16.02 -4.49
C PRO A 18 23.26 -16.01 -4.18
N LEU A 19 22.46 -15.60 -5.17
CA LEU A 19 20.98 -15.60 -5.09
C LEU A 19 20.42 -16.95 -4.62
N THR A 20 21.01 -18.06 -5.06
CA THR A 20 20.62 -19.41 -4.67
C THR A 20 20.72 -19.67 -3.16
N LEU A 21 21.75 -19.12 -2.50
CA LEU A 21 21.90 -19.23 -1.05
C LEU A 21 20.85 -18.39 -0.32
N ILE A 22 20.55 -17.19 -0.82
CA ILE A 22 19.50 -16.33 -0.26
C ILE A 22 18.13 -17.03 -0.35
N LEU A 23 17.77 -17.54 -1.53
CA LEU A 23 16.50 -18.24 -1.74
C LEU A 23 16.39 -19.51 -0.90
N THR A 24 17.49 -20.26 -0.76
CA THR A 24 17.54 -21.45 0.09
C THR A 24 17.38 -21.09 1.57
N GLY A 25 18.02 -20.01 2.03
CA GLY A 25 17.86 -19.47 3.38
C GLY A 25 16.43 -19.02 3.67
N LEU A 26 15.81 -18.29 2.74
CA LEU A 26 14.41 -17.86 2.83
C LEU A 26 13.46 -19.05 2.89
N LEU A 27 13.67 -20.06 2.03
CA LEU A 27 12.86 -21.29 2.05
C LEU A 27 13.02 -22.05 3.38
N ALA A 28 14.25 -22.22 3.86
CA ALA A 28 14.52 -22.90 5.12
C ALA A 28 13.87 -22.17 6.31
N ALA A 29 14.00 -20.83 6.36
CA ALA A 29 13.35 -20.00 7.38
C ALA A 29 11.82 -20.11 7.30
N PHE A 30 11.26 -20.04 6.09
CA PHE A 30 9.84 -20.21 5.86
C PHE A 30 9.35 -21.57 6.35
N LEU A 31 10.00 -22.67 5.97
CA LEU A 31 9.63 -24.03 6.40
C LEU A 31 9.75 -24.20 7.92
N ALA A 32 10.79 -23.66 8.55
CA ALA A 32 10.96 -23.70 10.00
C ALA A 32 9.83 -22.96 10.74
N VAL A 33 9.49 -21.74 10.30
CA VAL A 33 8.37 -20.96 10.83
C VAL A 33 7.06 -21.74 10.67
N ASN A 34 6.85 -22.34 9.51
CA ASN A 34 5.67 -23.14 9.24
C ASN A 34 5.54 -24.34 10.19
N ALA A 35 6.63 -25.06 10.45
CA ALA A 35 6.67 -26.19 11.37
C ALA A 35 6.38 -25.76 12.81
N VAL A 36 7.07 -24.72 13.29
CA VAL A 36 6.88 -24.17 14.65
C VAL A 36 5.47 -23.60 14.82
N GLY A 37 5.00 -22.84 13.83
CA GLY A 37 3.68 -22.23 13.83
C GLY A 37 2.56 -23.26 13.82
N THR A 38 2.70 -24.36 13.05
CA THR A 38 1.75 -25.49 13.06
C THR A 38 1.65 -26.10 14.46
N ARG A 39 2.78 -26.38 15.12
CA ARG A 39 2.79 -26.90 16.50
C ARG A 39 2.13 -25.96 17.50
N ARG A 40 2.38 -24.64 17.38
CA ARG A 40 1.77 -23.62 18.26
C ARG A 40 0.28 -23.43 18.02
N ALA A 41 -0.18 -23.57 16.78
CA ALA A 41 -1.58 -23.49 16.40
C ALA A 41 -2.34 -24.77 16.77
N ALA A 42 -1.70 -25.93 16.67
CA ALA A 42 -2.25 -27.22 17.11
C ALA A 42 -2.69 -27.20 18.58
N GLY A 43 -1.86 -26.63 19.46
CA GLY A 43 -2.21 -26.44 20.88
C GLY A 43 -3.38 -25.49 21.15
N ARG A 44 -3.95 -24.85 20.13
CA ARG A 44 -5.11 -23.95 20.20
C ARG A 44 -6.36 -24.49 19.50
N ILE A 45 -6.28 -25.68 18.90
CA ILE A 45 -7.41 -26.30 18.19
C ILE A 45 -8.61 -26.40 19.13
N GLY A 46 -9.77 -25.93 18.67
CA GLY A 46 -11.00 -25.96 19.46
C GLY A 46 -11.10 -24.90 20.57
N GLY A 47 -10.15 -23.96 20.64
CA GLY A 47 -10.09 -22.89 21.66
C GLY A 47 -11.12 -21.77 21.56
N GLY A 48 -12.06 -21.84 20.61
CA GLY A 48 -13.31 -21.09 20.52
C GLY A 48 -13.33 -19.62 20.99
N ALA A 49 -13.19 -18.68 20.06
CA ALA A 49 -14.14 -17.61 19.75
C ALA A 49 -13.50 -16.72 18.67
N HIS A 50 -14.21 -16.52 17.55
CA HIS A 50 -13.84 -15.53 16.54
C HIS A 50 -14.29 -14.16 17.08
N PRO A 51 -13.40 -13.26 17.55
CA PRO A 51 -13.84 -11.89 17.71
C PRO A 51 -14.16 -11.40 16.31
N THR A 52 -15.39 -11.01 16.03
CA THR A 52 -15.77 -10.40 14.75
C THR A 52 -15.61 -8.89 14.91
N GLY A 53 -14.48 -8.37 14.44
CA GLY A 53 -14.21 -6.94 14.39
C GLY A 53 -14.29 -6.44 12.96
N THR A 54 -15.17 -5.46 12.71
CA THR A 54 -15.06 -4.65 11.51
C THR A 54 -13.80 -3.77 11.62
N ILE A 55 -13.17 -3.45 10.49
CA ILE A 55 -12.05 -2.49 10.44
C ILE A 55 -12.46 -1.15 11.06
N ASP A 56 -13.76 -0.83 11.00
CA ASP A 56 -14.38 0.38 11.56
C ASP A 56 -14.27 0.50 13.08
N GLY A 57 -14.16 -0.63 13.80
CA GLY A 57 -14.03 -0.66 15.26
C GLY A 57 -12.61 -0.51 15.81
N LEU A 58 -11.58 -0.43 14.95
CA LEU A 58 -10.19 -0.37 15.40
C LEU A 58 -9.82 1.05 15.80
N SER A 59 -9.59 1.25 17.10
CA SER A 59 -9.20 2.53 17.68
C SER A 59 -7.88 3.02 17.08
N ILE A 60 -7.86 4.31 16.74
CA ILE A 60 -6.65 5.02 16.35
C ILE A 60 -5.99 5.56 17.63
N PRO A 61 -4.71 5.25 17.92
CA PRO A 61 -4.10 5.46 19.24
C PRO A 61 -4.09 6.91 19.75
N TRP A 62 -4.12 7.92 18.87
CA TRP A 62 -4.17 9.33 19.28
C TRP A 62 -5.56 9.79 19.77
N ALA A 63 -6.57 8.92 19.79
CA ALA A 63 -7.83 9.18 20.50
C ALA A 63 -7.65 9.40 22.02
N SER A 64 -6.48 9.07 22.56
CA SER A 64 -6.06 9.30 23.95
C SER A 64 -5.39 10.66 24.19
N LEU A 65 -5.08 11.44 23.13
CA LEU A 65 -4.53 12.79 23.31
C LEU A 65 -5.57 13.71 23.98
N PRO A 66 -5.15 14.66 24.84
CA PRO A 66 -6.05 15.56 25.57
C PRO A 66 -6.73 16.62 24.68
N LEU A 67 -6.74 16.42 23.36
CA LEU A 67 -7.42 17.28 22.40
C LEU A 67 -8.87 16.83 22.28
N SER A 68 -9.80 17.79 22.29
CA SER A 68 -11.20 17.47 22.00
C SER A 68 -11.31 16.90 20.58
N LYS A 69 -12.18 15.91 20.38
CA LYS A 69 -12.44 15.31 19.05
C LYS A 69 -12.76 16.38 17.99
N ALA A 70 -13.43 17.46 18.40
CA ALA A 70 -13.74 18.61 17.55
C ALA A 70 -12.47 19.38 17.11
N SER A 71 -11.52 19.60 18.01
CA SER A 71 -10.26 20.28 17.67
C SER A 71 -9.41 19.46 16.71
N LEU A 72 -9.30 18.15 16.95
CA LEU A 72 -8.60 17.22 16.05
C LEU A 72 -9.24 17.20 14.65
N ALA A 73 -10.58 17.14 14.59
CA ALA A 73 -11.30 17.16 13.33
C ALA A 73 -11.12 18.48 12.55
N SER A 74 -11.11 19.62 13.25
CA SER A 74 -10.92 20.95 12.64
C SER A 74 -9.48 21.13 12.15
N THR A 75 -8.48 20.84 12.97
CA THR A 75 -7.07 20.92 12.58
C THR A 75 -6.77 20.00 11.41
N GLY A 76 -7.26 18.76 11.45
CA GLY A 76 -7.09 17.82 10.34
C GLY A 76 -7.76 18.30 9.05
N ASN A 77 -8.94 18.93 9.16
CA ASN A 77 -9.62 19.55 8.01
C ASN A 77 -8.77 20.66 7.37
N VAL A 78 -8.19 21.55 8.19
CA VAL A 78 -7.31 22.63 7.70
C VAL A 78 -6.08 22.06 7.03
N ILE A 79 -5.41 21.08 7.65
CA ILE A 79 -4.23 20.43 7.07
C ILE A 79 -4.57 19.81 5.71
N GLY A 80 -5.66 19.05 5.62
CA GLY A 80 -6.09 18.43 4.36
C GLY A 80 -6.36 19.45 3.25
N LEU A 81 -7.08 20.53 3.56
CA LEU A 81 -7.34 21.60 2.57
C LEU A 81 -6.06 22.30 2.13
N VAL A 82 -5.13 22.59 3.05
CA VAL A 82 -3.84 23.19 2.73
C VAL A 82 -3.03 22.26 1.82
N LEU A 83 -2.96 20.97 2.12
CA LEU A 83 -2.27 19.99 1.27
C LEU A 83 -2.87 19.94 -0.14
N LEU A 84 -4.21 19.94 -0.26
CA LEU A 84 -4.86 19.96 -1.57
C LEU A 84 -4.54 21.24 -2.35
N VAL A 85 -4.64 22.41 -1.71
CA VAL A 85 -4.34 23.70 -2.35
C VAL A 85 -2.88 23.74 -2.78
N LEU A 86 -1.95 23.30 -1.93
CA LEU A 86 -0.52 23.22 -2.26
C LEU A 86 -0.30 22.31 -3.47
N THR A 87 -0.86 21.10 -3.49
CA THR A 87 -0.74 20.18 -4.63
C THR A 87 -1.23 20.81 -5.93
N VAL A 88 -2.40 21.46 -5.91
CA VAL A 88 -2.96 22.10 -7.11
C VAL A 88 -2.12 23.31 -7.54
N VAL A 89 -1.70 24.16 -6.60
CA VAL A 89 -0.90 25.36 -6.90
C VAL A 89 0.48 24.98 -7.43
N LEU A 90 1.16 24.04 -6.78
CA LEU A 90 2.49 23.59 -7.20
C LEU A 90 2.46 22.84 -8.53
N SER A 91 1.41 22.07 -8.78
CA SER A 91 1.24 21.43 -10.08
C SER A 91 0.87 22.45 -11.18
N ALA A 92 -0.03 23.39 -10.94
CA ALA A 92 -0.51 24.31 -11.96
C ALA A 92 0.47 25.46 -12.29
N PHE A 93 1.22 25.92 -11.28
CA PHE A 93 2.11 27.08 -11.40
C PHE A 93 3.60 26.74 -11.24
N GLY A 94 3.94 25.50 -10.90
CA GLY A 94 5.32 25.03 -10.89
C GLY A 94 5.93 24.92 -12.29
N PRO A 95 7.20 24.47 -12.39
CA PRO A 95 7.85 24.26 -13.67
C PRO A 95 7.03 23.37 -14.62
N THR A 96 7.09 23.64 -15.93
CA THR A 96 6.37 22.82 -16.92
C THR A 96 7.07 21.50 -17.22
N ASP A 97 8.36 21.40 -16.92
CA ASP A 97 9.16 20.19 -17.09
C ASP A 97 8.95 19.25 -15.90
N PRO A 98 8.37 18.04 -16.10
CA PRO A 98 8.19 17.05 -15.05
C PRO A 98 9.49 16.67 -14.32
N ALA A 99 10.65 16.79 -14.97
CA ALA A 99 11.93 16.50 -14.32
C ALA A 99 12.28 17.49 -13.19
N THR A 100 11.66 18.67 -13.17
CA THR A 100 11.87 19.71 -12.17
C THR A 100 10.63 20.02 -11.33
N ASN A 101 9.45 19.61 -11.80
CA ASN A 101 8.20 19.69 -11.07
C ASN A 101 7.87 18.33 -10.45
N LEU A 102 8.32 18.13 -9.21
CA LEU A 102 8.15 16.86 -8.50
C LEU A 102 6.75 16.65 -7.91
N THR A 103 5.75 17.45 -8.26
CA THR A 103 4.43 17.37 -7.59
C THR A 103 3.75 16.02 -7.78
N ASP A 104 3.84 15.42 -8.97
CA ASP A 104 3.26 14.11 -9.26
C ASP A 104 3.96 13.01 -8.44
N ILE A 105 5.29 12.96 -8.46
CA ILE A 105 6.11 12.03 -7.67
C ILE A 105 5.86 12.23 -6.16
N ALA A 106 5.82 13.48 -5.71
CA ALA A 106 5.61 13.82 -4.31
C ALA A 106 4.26 13.31 -3.78
N VAL A 107 3.20 13.33 -4.61
CA VAL A 107 1.86 12.90 -4.20
C VAL A 107 1.63 11.41 -4.47
N LEU A 108 1.90 10.96 -5.71
CA LEU A 108 1.57 9.60 -6.16
C LEU A 108 2.51 8.56 -5.58
N THR A 109 3.81 8.87 -5.48
CA THR A 109 4.83 7.91 -5.05
C THR A 109 5.18 8.14 -3.57
N LEU A 110 5.69 9.33 -3.24
CA LEU A 110 6.19 9.62 -1.89
C LEU A 110 5.04 9.77 -0.89
N GLY A 111 3.98 10.51 -1.23
CA GLY A 111 2.82 10.71 -0.37
C GLY A 111 2.09 9.39 -0.08
N TRP A 112 1.82 8.60 -1.12
CA TRP A 112 1.24 7.27 -0.98
C TRP A 112 2.11 6.35 -0.13
N GLY A 113 3.40 6.22 -0.46
CA GLY A 113 4.36 5.41 0.28
C GLY A 113 4.47 5.84 1.75
N PHE A 114 4.53 7.15 2.00
CA PHE A 114 4.57 7.72 3.34
C PHE A 114 3.33 7.35 4.15
N VAL A 115 2.13 7.54 3.59
CA VAL A 115 0.87 7.17 4.26
C VAL A 115 0.82 5.67 4.50
N ALA A 116 1.24 4.86 3.54
CA ALA A 116 1.37 3.42 3.69
C ALA A 116 2.25 3.07 4.90
N LEU A 117 3.53 3.43 4.89
CA LEU A 117 4.49 3.06 5.94
C LEU A 117 4.08 3.57 7.32
N THR A 118 3.63 4.81 7.41
CA THR A 118 3.20 5.40 8.68
C THR A 118 1.92 4.75 9.20
N SER A 119 1.03 4.26 8.32
CA SER A 119 -0.16 3.51 8.74
C SER A 119 0.20 2.18 9.40
N LEU A 120 1.26 1.49 8.94
CA LEU A 120 1.78 0.30 9.62
C LEU A 120 2.29 0.59 11.04
N LEU A 121 2.56 1.84 11.41
CA LEU A 121 3.06 2.21 12.73
C LEU A 121 1.98 2.85 13.61
N ALA A 122 1.20 3.76 13.03
CA ALA A 122 0.24 4.60 13.74
C ALA A 122 -1.21 4.12 13.62
N GLY A 123 -1.51 3.13 12.77
CA GLY A 123 -2.87 2.75 12.41
C GLY A 123 -3.42 3.57 11.25
N GLY A 124 -4.70 3.37 10.91
CA GLY A 124 -5.36 4.04 9.78
C GLY A 124 -5.66 5.52 10.03
N TRP A 125 -4.61 6.35 9.99
CA TRP A 125 -4.63 7.76 10.40
C TRP A 125 -5.04 8.73 9.29
N TRP A 126 -4.90 8.35 8.01
CA TRP A 126 -5.17 9.23 6.87
C TRP A 126 -6.53 9.95 6.91
N PRO A 127 -7.65 9.31 7.30
CA PRO A 127 -8.98 9.96 7.29
C PRO A 127 -9.08 11.24 8.14
N VAL A 128 -8.13 11.48 9.05
CA VAL A 128 -8.07 12.69 9.88
C VAL A 128 -7.77 13.92 9.04
N ILE A 129 -6.78 13.79 8.15
CA ILE A 129 -6.24 14.88 7.35
C ILE A 129 -6.58 14.74 5.87
N ASP A 130 -7.41 13.76 5.51
CA ASP A 130 -7.78 13.48 4.13
C ASP A 130 -8.33 14.75 3.44
N PRO A 131 -7.67 15.27 2.39
CA PRO A 131 -8.11 16.45 1.65
C PRO A 131 -9.51 16.29 1.06
N VAL A 132 -9.88 15.06 0.69
CA VAL A 132 -11.17 14.74 0.08
C VAL A 132 -12.28 14.80 1.12
N ALA A 133 -12.06 14.17 2.29
CA ALA A 133 -12.95 14.30 3.44
C ALA A 133 -13.07 15.76 3.91
N ALA A 134 -11.97 16.52 3.89
CA ALA A 134 -11.98 17.91 4.29
C ALA A 134 -12.82 18.79 3.35
N SER A 135 -12.66 18.59 2.05
CA SER A 135 -13.46 19.26 1.01
C SER A 135 -14.94 18.92 1.13
N SER A 136 -15.26 17.63 1.31
CA SER A 136 -16.63 17.14 1.45
C SER A 136 -17.33 17.70 2.69
N ARG A 137 -16.62 17.76 3.83
CA ARG A 137 -17.14 18.37 5.07
C ARG A 137 -17.43 19.85 4.88
N THR A 138 -16.46 20.59 4.32
CA THR A 138 -16.57 22.04 4.09
C THR A 138 -17.75 22.37 3.17
N LEU A 139 -17.91 21.65 2.06
CA LEU A 139 -19.02 21.86 1.14
C LEU A 139 -20.38 21.52 1.76
N ARG A 140 -20.48 20.42 2.53
CA ARG A 140 -21.72 20.09 3.26
C ARG A 140 -22.07 21.17 4.30
N THR A 141 -21.08 21.75 4.99
CA THR A 141 -21.33 22.86 5.93
C THR A 141 -21.81 24.13 5.24
N LEU A 142 -21.27 24.44 4.05
CA LEU A 142 -21.68 25.62 3.28
C LEU A 142 -23.06 25.45 2.63
N ALA A 143 -23.43 24.23 2.26
CA ALA A 143 -24.72 23.93 1.64
C ALA A 143 -25.91 24.05 2.61
N GLY A 144 -25.68 23.97 3.93
CA GLY A 144 -26.71 24.13 4.98
C GLY A 144 -27.67 22.94 5.10
N ASP A 145 -28.34 22.58 4.01
CA ASP A 145 -29.23 21.42 3.90
C ASP A 145 -28.52 20.27 3.18
N THR A 146 -28.29 19.17 3.90
CA THR A 146 -27.79 17.94 3.28
C THR A 146 -28.98 17.12 2.78
N PRO A 147 -29.09 16.84 1.46
CA PRO A 147 -30.13 15.95 0.94
C PRO A 147 -30.14 14.61 1.67
N ALA A 148 -31.29 13.94 1.67
CA ALA A 148 -31.38 12.60 2.24
C ALA A 148 -30.35 11.67 1.60
N GLU A 149 -29.49 11.08 2.44
CA GLU A 149 -28.40 10.21 1.97
C GLU A 149 -28.97 8.94 1.34
N THR A 150 -28.50 8.59 0.14
CA THR A 150 -28.87 7.34 -0.50
C THR A 150 -28.06 6.20 0.12
N PRO A 151 -28.68 5.08 0.54
CA PRO A 151 -27.93 3.92 1.02
C PRO A 151 -26.90 3.44 -0.02
N LEU A 152 -25.65 3.29 0.39
CA LEU A 152 -24.56 2.82 -0.47
C LEU A 152 -24.54 1.28 -0.53
N PRO A 153 -24.88 0.65 -1.68
CA PRO A 153 -24.87 -0.80 -1.80
C PRO A 153 -23.45 -1.35 -1.71
N GLN A 154 -23.27 -2.47 -1.00
CA GLN A 154 -21.95 -3.09 -0.79
C GLN A 154 -21.23 -3.38 -2.10
N ARG A 155 -21.94 -3.93 -3.10
CA ARG A 155 -21.35 -4.24 -4.42
C ARG A 155 -20.83 -2.98 -5.12
N THR A 156 -21.57 -1.88 -5.04
CA THR A 156 -21.19 -0.60 -5.63
C THR A 156 -19.94 -0.04 -4.97
N SER A 157 -19.88 -0.03 -3.63
CA SER A 157 -18.68 0.43 -2.93
C SER A 157 -17.47 -0.45 -3.21
N THR A 158 -17.62 -1.78 -3.25
CA THR A 158 -16.51 -2.69 -3.55
C THR A 158 -15.99 -2.48 -4.97
N VAL A 159 -16.87 -2.38 -5.98
CA VAL A 159 -16.44 -2.14 -7.37
C VAL A 159 -15.75 -0.78 -7.50
N ALA A 160 -16.33 0.28 -6.93
CA ALA A 160 -15.72 1.60 -6.94
C ALA A 160 -14.33 1.60 -6.28
N MET A 161 -14.20 0.97 -5.11
CA MET A 161 -12.93 0.80 -4.40
C MET A 161 -11.89 0.08 -5.26
N VAL A 162 -12.24 -1.05 -5.89
CA VAL A 162 -11.31 -1.79 -6.76
C VAL A 162 -10.86 -0.91 -7.93
N VAL A 163 -11.81 -0.27 -8.62
CA VAL A 163 -11.50 0.58 -9.78
C VAL A 163 -10.60 1.74 -9.36
N LEU A 164 -10.94 2.47 -8.30
CA LEU A 164 -10.16 3.63 -7.85
C LEU A 164 -8.76 3.24 -7.36
N MET A 165 -8.63 2.12 -6.64
CA MET A 165 -7.32 1.64 -6.19
C MET A 165 -6.46 1.12 -7.36
N VAL A 166 -7.05 0.43 -8.34
CA VAL A 166 -6.33 -0.03 -9.53
C VAL A 166 -5.91 1.14 -10.41
N LEU A 167 -6.77 2.16 -10.56
CA LEU A 167 -6.41 3.40 -11.24
C LEU A 167 -5.26 4.10 -10.51
N TRP A 168 -5.31 4.20 -9.18
CA TRP A 168 -4.21 4.77 -8.40
C TRP A 168 -2.90 3.98 -8.59
N ALA A 169 -2.98 2.65 -8.52
CA ALA A 169 -1.84 1.77 -8.79
C ALA A 169 -1.28 1.96 -10.21
N HIS A 170 -2.13 2.09 -11.22
CA HIS A 170 -1.70 2.36 -12.59
C HIS A 170 -1.04 3.73 -12.74
N LEU A 171 -1.58 4.78 -12.10
CA LEU A 171 -0.99 6.12 -12.14
C LEU A 171 0.44 6.14 -11.57
N GLN A 172 0.73 5.32 -10.56
CA GLN A 172 2.09 5.18 -10.04
C GLN A 172 3.07 4.53 -11.03
N LEU A 173 2.58 3.75 -12.00
CA LEU A 173 3.41 3.18 -13.06
C LEU A 173 3.64 4.16 -14.23
N LEU A 174 2.96 5.31 -14.22
CA LEU A 174 3.18 6.35 -15.22
C LEU A 174 4.36 7.21 -14.77
N THR A 175 5.32 7.41 -15.67
CA THR A 175 6.46 8.30 -15.43
C THR A 175 6.20 9.67 -16.05
N ASN A 176 6.63 10.74 -15.37
CA ASN A 176 6.67 12.11 -15.89
C ASN A 176 5.32 12.64 -16.40
N LEU A 177 4.28 12.61 -15.56
CA LEU A 177 3.00 13.20 -15.93
C LEU A 177 3.18 14.70 -16.15
N THR A 178 2.68 15.22 -17.28
CA THR A 178 2.66 16.67 -17.48
C THR A 178 1.91 17.34 -16.33
N PRO A 179 2.33 18.51 -15.83
CA PRO A 179 1.70 19.12 -14.67
C PRO A 179 0.19 19.37 -14.87
N LEU A 180 -0.23 19.73 -16.09
CA LEU A 180 -1.65 19.86 -16.42
C LEU A 180 -2.41 18.53 -16.28
N ALA A 181 -1.86 17.43 -16.81
CA ALA A 181 -2.50 16.12 -16.71
C ALA A 181 -2.64 15.70 -15.24
N PHE A 182 -1.60 15.87 -14.43
CA PHE A 182 -1.64 15.58 -13.00
C PHE A 182 -2.67 16.45 -12.26
N THR A 183 -2.70 17.77 -12.50
CA THR A 183 -3.69 18.69 -11.94
C THR A 183 -5.12 18.22 -12.26
N VAL A 184 -5.40 17.90 -13.54
CA VAL A 184 -6.72 17.43 -13.96
C VAL A 184 -7.10 16.14 -13.25
N ILE A 185 -6.19 15.17 -13.13
CA ILE A 185 -6.41 13.91 -12.42
C ILE A 185 -6.80 14.17 -10.95
N VAL A 186 -6.03 15.01 -10.24
CA VAL A 186 -6.31 15.35 -8.83
C VAL A 186 -7.67 16.04 -8.69
N VAL A 187 -7.97 17.02 -9.54
CA VAL A 187 -9.25 17.75 -9.50
C VAL A 187 -10.42 16.80 -9.76
N VAL A 188 -10.32 15.94 -10.78
CA VAL A 188 -11.37 14.97 -11.11
C VAL A 188 -11.55 13.94 -9.98
N TYR A 189 -10.46 13.46 -9.40
CA TYR A 189 -10.49 12.53 -8.26
C TYR A 189 -11.23 13.15 -7.07
N VAL A 190 -10.83 14.36 -6.66
CA VAL A 190 -11.45 15.08 -5.53
C VAL A 190 -12.90 15.39 -5.81
N ALA A 191 -13.22 15.97 -6.99
CA ALA A 191 -14.58 16.31 -7.37
C ALA A 191 -15.49 15.07 -7.41
N GLY A 192 -15.02 13.96 -7.99
CA GLY A 192 -15.75 12.70 -8.05
C GLY A 192 -16.09 12.16 -6.66
N HIS A 193 -15.12 12.16 -5.74
CA HIS A 193 -15.37 11.75 -4.36
C HIS A 193 -16.29 12.70 -3.59
N VAL A 194 -16.16 14.02 -3.77
CA VAL A 194 -17.04 15.03 -3.16
C VAL A 194 -18.48 14.83 -3.62
N LEU A 195 -18.71 14.70 -4.93
CA LEU A 195 -20.04 14.48 -5.51
C LEU A 195 -20.67 13.16 -5.01
N ALA A 196 -19.87 12.08 -4.98
CA ALA A 196 -20.34 10.81 -4.47
C ALA A 196 -20.63 10.85 -2.97
N THR A 197 -19.83 11.59 -2.19
CA THR A 197 -20.08 11.81 -0.74
C THR A 197 -21.34 12.64 -0.51
N ALA A 198 -21.63 13.62 -1.36
CA ALA A 198 -22.88 14.37 -1.31
C ALA A 198 -24.12 13.48 -1.55
N ARG A 199 -23.98 12.40 -2.34
CA ARG A 199 -25.06 11.44 -2.63
C ARG A 199 -25.20 10.32 -1.58
N PHE A 200 -24.07 9.71 -1.20
CA PHE A 200 -24.03 8.47 -0.41
C PHE A 200 -23.59 8.68 1.04
N GLY A 201 -23.30 9.92 1.43
CA GLY A 201 -22.79 10.27 2.74
C GLY A 201 -21.32 9.89 2.95
N PRO A 202 -20.78 10.11 4.16
CA PRO A 202 -19.38 9.86 4.51
C PRO A 202 -18.93 8.39 4.33
N ALA A 203 -19.88 7.45 4.31
CA ALA A 203 -19.62 6.05 4.07
C ALA A 203 -19.01 5.76 2.69
N TRP A 204 -19.16 6.67 1.72
CA TRP A 204 -18.45 6.58 0.45
C TRP A 204 -16.94 6.62 0.67
N LEU A 205 -16.43 7.66 1.33
CA LEU A 205 -14.98 7.86 1.52
C LEU A 205 -14.34 6.73 2.30
N THR A 206 -14.99 6.27 3.37
CA THR A 206 -14.44 5.19 4.20
C THR A 206 -14.32 3.86 3.46
N ARG A 207 -15.11 3.66 2.39
CA ARG A 207 -15.17 2.41 1.63
C ARG A 207 -14.50 2.47 0.27
N THR A 208 -14.28 3.64 -0.32
CA THR A 208 -13.85 3.77 -1.73
C THR A 208 -12.65 4.68 -1.96
N GLU A 209 -12.31 5.59 -1.04
CA GLU A 209 -11.17 6.49 -1.21
C GLU A 209 -9.87 5.70 -1.02
N SER A 210 -9.04 5.65 -2.07
CA SER A 210 -7.92 4.70 -2.19
C SER A 210 -6.92 4.81 -1.05
N VAL A 211 -6.57 6.04 -0.65
CA VAL A 211 -5.57 6.28 0.39
C VAL A 211 -6.13 5.92 1.77
N THR A 212 -7.41 6.23 2.02
CA THR A 212 -8.16 5.82 3.21
C THR A 212 -8.24 4.31 3.34
N VAL A 213 -8.63 3.61 2.27
CA VAL A 213 -8.77 2.15 2.26
C VAL A 213 -7.41 1.49 2.51
N MET A 214 -6.35 1.97 1.86
CA MET A 214 -4.99 1.51 2.12
C MET A 214 -4.57 1.77 3.57
N SER A 215 -4.69 2.99 4.05
CA SER A 215 -4.27 3.40 5.41
C SER A 215 -4.96 2.56 6.48
N ARG A 216 -6.28 2.35 6.36
CA ARG A 216 -7.06 1.53 7.30
C ARG A 216 -6.65 0.06 7.27
N THR A 217 -6.39 -0.48 6.08
CA THR A 217 -5.99 -1.89 5.90
C THR A 217 -4.58 -2.12 6.46
N LEU A 218 -3.60 -1.30 6.08
CA LEU A 218 -2.23 -1.40 6.60
C LEU A 218 -2.16 -1.08 8.09
N GLY A 219 -3.07 -0.24 8.59
CA GLY A 219 -3.23 0.05 10.02
C GLY A 219 -3.51 -1.15 10.90
N LEU A 220 -3.99 -2.27 10.34
CA LEU A 220 -4.12 -3.54 11.05
C LEU A 220 -2.77 -4.06 11.56
N LEU A 221 -1.67 -3.67 10.91
CA LEU A 221 -0.32 -4.13 11.21
C LEU A 221 0.39 -3.35 12.31
N ARG A 222 -0.24 -2.31 12.87
CA ARG A 222 0.37 -1.49 13.92
C ARG A 222 0.93 -2.30 15.09
N PRO A 223 1.97 -1.85 15.79
CA PRO A 223 2.33 -2.40 17.10
C PRO A 223 1.32 -1.98 18.19
N GLY A 224 1.35 -2.64 19.35
CA GLY A 224 0.48 -2.34 20.49
C GLY A 224 -0.92 -2.98 20.43
N ASP A 225 -1.71 -2.87 21.50
CA ASP A 225 -3.08 -3.42 21.63
C ASP A 225 -3.20 -4.89 21.18
N GLY A 226 -2.32 -5.76 21.70
CA GLY A 226 -2.24 -7.19 21.32
C GLY A 226 -1.46 -7.48 20.04
N GLY A 227 -1.04 -6.45 19.31
CA GLY A 227 -0.20 -6.56 18.12
C GLY A 227 -0.94 -6.96 16.84
N PRO A 228 -0.22 -7.02 15.70
CA PRO A 228 -0.82 -7.25 14.39
C PRO A 228 -1.49 -8.62 14.29
N THR A 229 -0.92 -9.65 14.93
CA THR A 229 -1.52 -10.99 14.90
C THR A 229 -2.90 -11.01 15.55
N ALA A 230 -3.09 -10.35 16.69
CA ALA A 230 -4.39 -10.31 17.38
C ALA A 230 -5.46 -9.61 16.54
N ARG A 231 -5.12 -8.46 15.94
CA ARG A 231 -6.02 -7.73 15.04
C ARG A 231 -6.37 -8.54 13.79
N LEU A 232 -5.38 -9.14 13.13
CA LEU A 232 -5.63 -9.91 11.92
C LEU A 232 -6.36 -11.23 12.18
N THR A 233 -6.29 -11.80 13.38
CA THR A 233 -7.15 -12.93 13.77
C THR A 233 -8.58 -12.51 14.11
N ALA A 234 -8.79 -11.26 14.55
CA ALA A 234 -10.09 -10.72 14.92
C ALA A 234 -10.83 -9.99 13.77
N VAL A 235 -10.14 -9.58 12.72
CA VAL A 235 -10.79 -8.82 11.64
C VAL A 235 -11.68 -9.72 10.78
N ASP A 236 -12.81 -9.19 10.33
CA ASP A 236 -13.68 -9.90 9.39
C ASP A 236 -12.98 -10.12 8.04
N ASP A 237 -13.14 -11.33 7.50
CA ASP A 237 -12.58 -11.70 6.20
C ASP A 237 -13.53 -11.30 5.05
N THR A 238 -13.42 -10.04 4.62
CA THR A 238 -14.32 -9.41 3.65
C THR A 238 -13.70 -9.28 2.25
N ASP A 239 -14.54 -9.19 1.21
CA ASP A 239 -14.09 -8.97 -0.16
C ASP A 239 -13.21 -7.71 -0.33
N PRO A 240 -13.57 -6.53 0.23
CA PRO A 240 -12.70 -5.34 0.20
C PRO A 240 -11.29 -5.62 0.74
N LEU A 241 -11.18 -6.29 1.89
CA LEU A 241 -9.87 -6.61 2.49
C LEU A 241 -9.01 -7.47 1.56
N ARG A 242 -9.61 -8.47 0.91
CA ARG A 242 -8.91 -9.36 -0.03
C ARG A 242 -8.49 -8.62 -1.29
N TRP A 243 -9.35 -7.76 -1.84
CA TRP A 243 -9.02 -6.94 -2.99
C TRP A 243 -7.91 -5.93 -2.67
N THR A 244 -7.98 -5.22 -1.55
CA THR A 244 -6.92 -4.31 -1.12
C THR A 244 -5.58 -5.04 -0.99
N SER A 245 -5.58 -6.23 -0.38
CA SER A 245 -4.36 -7.06 -0.29
C SER A 245 -3.85 -7.47 -1.67
N ALA A 246 -4.73 -7.91 -2.57
CA ALA A 246 -4.37 -8.30 -3.94
C ALA A 246 -3.80 -7.13 -4.75
N ILE A 247 -4.36 -5.92 -4.58
CA ILE A 247 -3.93 -4.71 -5.29
C ILE A 247 -2.55 -4.26 -4.79
N LEU A 248 -2.34 -4.20 -3.47
CA LEU A 248 -1.06 -3.78 -2.89
C LEU A 248 0.09 -4.75 -3.25
N ILE A 249 -0.17 -6.06 -3.21
CA ILE A 249 0.79 -7.09 -3.63
C ILE A 249 0.99 -7.03 -5.15
N GLY A 250 -0.11 -6.99 -5.91
CA GLY A 250 -0.08 -7.08 -7.37
C GLY A 250 0.59 -5.90 -8.03
N TRP A 251 0.34 -4.67 -7.54
CA TRP A 251 1.05 -3.49 -8.01
C TRP A 251 2.56 -3.60 -7.75
N SER A 252 2.97 -3.94 -6.52
CA SER A 252 4.40 -4.06 -6.17
C SER A 252 5.11 -5.12 -7.01
N LEU A 253 4.41 -6.21 -7.31
CA LEU A 253 4.93 -7.29 -8.16
C LEU A 253 5.06 -6.85 -9.62
N VAL A 254 4.07 -6.13 -10.13
CA VAL A 254 4.05 -5.67 -11.53
C VAL A 254 5.12 -4.61 -11.74
N ASP A 255 5.21 -3.64 -10.85
CA ASP A 255 6.26 -2.63 -10.86
C ASP A 255 7.65 -3.27 -10.98
N LEU A 256 7.93 -4.25 -10.11
CA LEU A 256 9.18 -5.01 -10.15
C LEU A 256 9.40 -5.75 -11.48
N VAL A 257 8.36 -6.32 -12.09
CA VAL A 257 8.47 -6.95 -13.41
C VAL A 257 8.78 -5.93 -14.50
N LEU A 258 8.13 -4.77 -14.45
CA LEU A 258 8.30 -3.70 -15.44
C LEU A 258 9.70 -3.09 -15.41
N GLU A 259 10.39 -3.15 -14.28
CA GLU A 259 11.77 -2.69 -14.09
C GLU A 259 12.85 -3.73 -14.47
N THR A 260 12.47 -4.94 -14.89
CA THR A 260 13.44 -6.00 -15.24
C THR A 260 13.98 -5.85 -16.67
N ASP A 261 15.25 -6.23 -16.87
CA ASP A 261 15.87 -6.31 -18.20
C ASP A 261 15.03 -7.20 -19.13
N TRP A 262 14.48 -8.31 -18.62
CA TRP A 262 13.58 -9.17 -19.37
C TRP A 262 12.40 -8.43 -20.02
N TRP A 263 11.76 -7.50 -19.29
CA TRP A 263 10.67 -6.68 -19.83
C TRP A 263 11.17 -5.65 -20.85
N HIS A 264 12.35 -5.09 -20.60
CA HIS A 264 12.99 -4.12 -21.50
C HIS A 264 13.56 -4.74 -22.79
N ASP A 265 13.88 -6.03 -22.78
CA ASP A 265 14.44 -6.77 -23.91
C ASP A 265 13.37 -7.45 -24.78
N LEU A 266 12.10 -7.38 -24.40
CA LEU A 266 11.00 -7.85 -25.25
C LEU A 266 11.06 -7.12 -26.60
N ALA A 267 11.05 -7.88 -27.71
CA ALA A 267 11.07 -7.37 -29.08
C ALA A 267 9.72 -6.74 -29.51
N ILE A 268 9.23 -5.81 -28.70
CA ILE A 268 7.98 -5.05 -28.90
C ILE A 268 8.27 -3.56 -28.76
N SER A 269 7.41 -2.72 -29.36
CA SER A 269 7.57 -1.27 -29.27
C SER A 269 7.38 -0.78 -27.83
N GLN A 270 7.95 0.40 -27.53
CA GLN A 270 7.67 1.10 -26.27
C GLN A 270 6.16 1.31 -26.07
N SER A 271 5.44 1.74 -27.11
CA SER A 271 3.99 1.93 -27.07
C SER A 271 3.22 0.65 -26.75
N ALA A 272 3.69 -0.51 -27.22
CA ALA A 272 3.10 -1.80 -26.90
C ALA A 272 3.31 -2.15 -25.41
N ARG A 273 4.50 -1.89 -24.86
CA ARG A 273 4.77 -2.08 -23.41
C ARG A 273 3.89 -1.19 -22.54
N GLU A 274 3.79 0.09 -22.88
CA GLU A 274 2.93 1.05 -22.16
C GLU A 274 1.45 0.63 -22.19
N THR A 275 0.99 0.03 -23.29
CA THR A 275 -0.38 -0.50 -23.42
C THR A 275 -0.58 -1.82 -22.66
N LEU A 276 0.44 -2.69 -22.64
CA LEU A 276 0.37 -4.00 -21.99
C LEU A 276 0.54 -3.91 -20.47
N GLY A 277 1.30 -2.95 -19.95
CA GLY A 277 1.52 -2.75 -18.51
C GLY A 277 0.22 -2.74 -17.69
N PRO A 278 -0.78 -1.90 -18.01
CA PRO A 278 -2.08 -1.90 -17.31
C PRO A 278 -2.82 -3.25 -17.42
N VAL A 279 -2.73 -3.94 -18.57
CA VAL A 279 -3.37 -5.25 -18.76
C VAL A 279 -2.72 -6.30 -17.86
N VAL A 280 -1.38 -6.30 -17.79
CA VAL A 280 -0.61 -7.16 -16.88
C VAL A 280 -0.97 -6.84 -15.44
N LEU A 281 -1.05 -5.57 -15.06
CA LEU A 281 -1.44 -5.13 -13.72
C LEU A 281 -2.82 -5.69 -13.32
N VAL A 282 -3.84 -5.48 -14.15
CA VAL A 282 -5.19 -5.97 -13.88
C VAL A 282 -5.22 -7.50 -13.82
N GLY A 283 -4.54 -8.17 -14.76
CA GLY A 283 -4.45 -9.63 -14.80
C GLY A 283 -3.84 -10.22 -13.53
N VAL A 284 -2.70 -9.69 -13.09
CA VAL A 284 -2.03 -10.09 -11.84
C VAL A 284 -2.93 -9.88 -10.63
N ILE A 285 -3.57 -8.71 -10.51
CA ILE A 285 -4.46 -8.39 -9.39
C ILE A 285 -5.66 -9.36 -9.34
N VAL A 286 -6.27 -9.68 -10.49
CA VAL A 286 -7.39 -10.63 -10.57
C VAL A 286 -6.97 -12.04 -10.18
N VAL A 287 -5.80 -12.51 -10.65
CA VAL A 287 -5.25 -13.82 -10.28
C VAL A 287 -4.96 -13.89 -8.77
N LEU A 288 -4.31 -12.86 -8.22
CA LEU A 288 -4.02 -12.77 -6.79
C LEU A 288 -5.30 -12.75 -5.96
N TYR A 289 -6.29 -11.95 -6.34
CA TYR A 289 -7.58 -11.96 -5.66
C TYR A 289 -8.24 -13.34 -5.69
N GLY A 290 -8.21 -14.04 -6.84
CA GLY A 290 -8.69 -15.41 -6.97
C GLY A 290 -7.98 -16.37 -6.01
N ALA A 291 -6.65 -16.28 -5.92
CA ALA A 291 -5.83 -17.10 -5.01
C ALA A 291 -6.12 -16.79 -3.52
N ILE A 292 -6.26 -15.52 -3.16
CA ILE A 292 -6.60 -15.09 -1.79
C ILE A 292 -8.01 -15.54 -1.42
N ARG A 293 -8.97 -15.36 -2.33
CA ARG A 293 -10.36 -15.80 -2.15
C ARG A 293 -10.44 -17.32 -2.02
N GLY A 294 -9.72 -18.08 -2.84
CA GLY A 294 -9.65 -19.54 -2.76
C GLY A 294 -9.05 -20.02 -1.43
N SER A 295 -8.01 -19.33 -0.93
CA SER A 295 -7.40 -19.58 0.38
C SER A 295 -8.36 -19.33 1.55
N SER A 296 -9.31 -18.44 1.36
CA SER A 296 -10.20 -17.99 2.42
C SER A 296 -11.41 -18.90 2.67
N GLY A 297 -11.71 -19.86 1.78
CA GLY A 297 -12.98 -20.60 1.77
C GLY A 297 -13.37 -21.25 3.11
N ARG A 298 -12.56 -22.18 3.64
CA ARG A 298 -12.86 -22.89 4.90
C ARG A 298 -12.25 -22.25 6.15
N GLY A 299 -11.17 -21.48 6.00
CA GLY A 299 -10.39 -20.94 7.10
C GLY A 299 -10.53 -19.43 7.34
N HIS A 300 -11.28 -18.72 6.48
CA HIS A 300 -11.35 -17.25 6.49
C HIS A 300 -9.95 -16.60 6.52
N LEU A 301 -9.06 -17.07 5.66
CA LEU A 301 -7.62 -16.77 5.67
C LEU A 301 -7.24 -15.46 4.95
N GLY A 302 -8.20 -14.71 4.40
CA GLY A 302 -7.93 -13.44 3.70
C GLY A 302 -7.06 -12.45 4.49
N PRO A 303 -7.29 -12.24 5.81
CA PRO A 303 -6.48 -11.34 6.64
C PRO A 303 -5.00 -11.69 6.74
N ALA A 304 -4.59 -12.94 6.45
CA ALA A 304 -3.19 -13.30 6.38
C ALA A 304 -2.44 -12.52 5.28
N PHE A 305 -3.13 -12.20 4.19
CA PHE A 305 -2.54 -11.50 3.04
C PHE A 305 -2.37 -10.00 3.28
N VAL A 306 -2.99 -9.43 4.31
CA VAL A 306 -2.72 -8.06 4.76
C VAL A 306 -1.27 -7.96 5.27
N ALA A 307 -0.82 -8.96 6.04
CA ALA A 307 0.57 -9.01 6.52
C ALA A 307 1.56 -9.18 5.37
N VAL A 308 1.22 -10.00 4.37
CA VAL A 308 2.02 -10.16 3.16
C VAL A 308 2.11 -8.84 2.40
N ALA A 309 0.97 -8.18 2.15
CA ALA A 309 0.91 -6.86 1.51
C ALA A 309 1.73 -5.82 2.26
N GLY A 310 1.68 -5.80 3.60
CA GLY A 310 2.51 -4.91 4.42
C GLY A 310 4.00 -5.16 4.24
N GLY A 311 4.43 -6.43 4.15
CA GLY A 311 5.82 -6.78 3.86
C GLY A 311 6.28 -6.24 2.50
N TRP A 312 5.47 -6.42 1.46
CA TRP A 312 5.70 -5.87 0.12
C TRP A 312 5.81 -4.34 0.13
N VAL A 313 4.84 -3.67 0.77
CA VAL A 313 4.80 -2.21 0.86
C VAL A 313 6.04 -1.66 1.57
N VAL A 314 6.46 -2.27 2.69
CA VAL A 314 7.67 -1.81 3.39
C VAL A 314 8.91 -2.04 2.55
N SER A 315 9.07 -3.23 1.96
CA SER A 315 10.23 -3.53 1.13
C SER A 315 10.34 -2.63 -0.10
N HIS A 316 9.20 -2.21 -0.64
CA HIS A 316 9.15 -1.40 -1.85
C HIS A 316 9.37 0.09 -1.56
N TYR A 317 8.58 0.68 -0.65
CA TYR A 317 8.60 2.14 -0.46
C TYR A 317 9.68 2.66 0.47
N LEU A 318 10.31 1.82 1.31
CA LEU A 318 11.26 2.31 2.31
C LEU A 318 12.53 2.89 1.67
N SER A 319 13.08 2.24 0.64
CA SER A 319 14.24 2.75 -0.11
C SER A 319 13.85 3.97 -0.95
N ILE A 320 12.69 3.95 -1.57
CA ILE A 320 12.16 5.08 -2.36
C ILE A 320 12.04 6.33 -1.49
N LEU A 321 11.41 6.24 -0.33
CA LEU A 321 11.28 7.37 0.60
C LEU A 321 12.64 7.86 1.13
N LEU A 322 13.59 6.97 1.34
CA LEU A 322 14.94 7.34 1.79
C LEU A 322 15.72 8.05 0.68
N ILE A 323 15.64 7.56 -0.56
CA ILE A 323 16.42 8.06 -1.69
C ILE A 323 15.71 9.27 -2.30
N GLU A 324 14.55 9.06 -2.90
CA GLU A 324 13.80 10.09 -3.63
C GLU A 324 13.18 11.13 -2.71
N GLY A 325 12.91 10.78 -1.44
CA GLY A 325 12.44 11.75 -0.44
C GLY A 325 13.41 12.90 -0.17
N GLN A 326 14.72 12.72 -0.47
CA GLN A 326 15.70 13.81 -0.46
C GLN A 326 15.35 14.92 -1.46
N GLY A 327 14.63 14.60 -2.54
CA GLY A 327 14.23 15.56 -3.57
C GLY A 327 13.17 16.56 -3.10
N ILE A 328 12.40 16.24 -2.04
CA ILE A 328 11.36 17.14 -1.52
C ILE A 328 11.92 18.48 -1.04
N PRO A 329 12.89 18.55 -0.11
CA PRO A 329 13.43 19.84 0.33
C PRO A 329 14.22 20.58 -0.78
N ILE A 330 14.84 19.84 -1.72
CA ILE A 330 15.52 20.43 -2.90
C ILE A 330 14.48 21.15 -3.77
N TRP A 331 13.39 20.48 -4.11
CA TRP A 331 12.29 21.04 -4.91
C TRP A 331 11.57 22.19 -4.19
N LEU A 332 11.33 22.08 -2.88
CA LEU A 332 10.72 23.15 -2.09
C LEU A 332 11.62 24.38 -1.91
N SER A 333 12.90 24.33 -2.30
CA SER A 333 13.77 25.52 -2.34
C SER A 333 13.40 26.46 -3.49
N ASP A 334 12.99 25.94 -4.64
CA ASP A 334 12.49 26.75 -5.77
C ASP A 334 11.24 26.12 -6.41
N PRO A 335 10.11 26.06 -5.68
CA PRO A 335 8.92 25.30 -6.08
C PRO A 335 8.26 25.80 -7.37
N PHE A 336 8.54 27.04 -7.77
CA PHE A 336 7.98 27.70 -8.95
C PHE A 336 9.01 27.92 -10.06
N GLY A 337 10.26 27.45 -9.90
CA GLY A 337 11.32 27.63 -10.90
C GLY A 337 11.67 29.10 -11.17
N THR A 338 11.52 29.96 -10.15
CA THR A 338 11.73 31.41 -10.27
C THR A 338 13.16 31.84 -9.98
N GLY A 339 14.01 30.89 -9.57
CA GLY A 339 15.31 31.18 -8.98
C GLY A 339 15.24 31.53 -7.50
N ALA A 340 14.15 31.19 -6.80
CA ALA A 340 14.08 31.28 -5.33
C ALA A 340 15.03 30.25 -4.68
N ASP A 341 15.30 30.38 -3.38
CA ASP A 341 16.06 29.40 -2.62
C ASP A 341 15.61 29.40 -1.14
N TYR A 342 14.37 28.99 -0.90
CA TYR A 342 13.73 29.11 0.42
C TYR A 342 14.39 28.28 1.51
N LEU A 343 15.02 27.15 1.16
CA LEU A 343 15.65 26.23 2.11
C LEU A 343 17.18 26.16 1.95
N GLY A 344 17.77 26.90 1.00
CA GLY A 344 19.21 26.90 0.76
C GLY A 344 19.73 25.65 0.04
N GLN A 345 18.86 24.87 -0.61
CA GLN A 345 19.19 23.60 -1.27
C GLN A 345 19.00 23.65 -2.79
N ARG A 346 18.82 24.84 -3.37
CA ARG A 346 18.63 24.95 -4.81
C ARG A 346 19.87 24.45 -5.56
N GLY A 347 19.67 23.46 -6.43
CA GLY A 347 20.74 22.87 -7.25
C GLY A 347 21.46 21.70 -6.59
N ASP A 348 21.10 21.35 -5.36
CA ASP A 348 21.50 20.08 -4.76
C ASP A 348 20.94 18.92 -5.58
N LEU A 349 21.63 17.78 -5.53
CA LEU A 349 21.23 16.55 -6.23
C LEU A 349 20.87 15.48 -5.20
N VAL A 350 19.89 14.65 -5.55
CA VAL A 350 19.56 13.46 -4.77
C VAL A 350 20.78 12.53 -4.75
N ASN A 351 21.22 12.14 -3.56
CA ASN A 351 22.22 11.08 -3.43
C ASN A 351 21.53 9.73 -3.67
N LEU A 352 21.88 9.06 -4.77
CA LEU A 352 21.34 7.75 -5.14
C LEU A 352 21.93 6.60 -4.30
N GLU A 353 23.05 6.85 -3.62
CA GLU A 353 23.73 5.88 -2.75
C GLU A 353 23.86 6.44 -1.32
N PRO A 354 22.74 6.77 -0.64
CA PRO A 354 22.79 7.35 0.71
C PRO A 354 23.23 6.34 1.77
N LEU A 355 23.14 5.04 1.46
CA LEU A 355 23.56 3.94 2.31
C LEU A 355 24.27 2.85 1.48
N PRO A 356 25.13 2.03 2.10
CA PRO A 356 25.70 0.87 1.43
C PRO A 356 24.60 -0.09 0.93
N VAL A 357 24.81 -0.69 -0.25
CA VAL A 357 23.86 -1.65 -0.87
C VAL A 357 23.43 -2.75 0.10
N ALA A 358 24.36 -3.27 0.91
CA ALA A 358 24.06 -4.30 1.91
C ALA A 358 23.00 -3.84 2.94
N VAL A 359 23.02 -2.57 3.35
CA VAL A 359 22.03 -2.01 4.28
C VAL A 359 20.68 -1.87 3.59
N ILE A 360 20.64 -1.34 2.35
CA ILE A 360 19.40 -1.24 1.57
C ILE A 360 18.77 -2.62 1.40
N THR A 361 19.55 -3.65 1.07
CA THR A 361 19.01 -5.01 0.96
C THR A 361 18.43 -5.53 2.27
N VAL A 362 19.08 -5.29 3.40
CA VAL A 362 18.51 -5.69 4.70
C VAL A 362 17.17 -4.98 4.94
N LEU A 363 17.10 -3.67 4.65
CA LEU A 363 15.88 -2.87 4.76
C LEU A 363 14.74 -3.36 3.85
N GLN A 364 15.06 -4.03 2.74
CA GLN A 364 14.05 -4.61 1.85
C GLN A 364 13.69 -6.06 2.21
N ILE A 365 14.68 -6.95 2.36
CA ILE A 365 14.44 -8.40 2.58
C ILE A 365 13.83 -8.68 3.97
N VAL A 366 14.28 -8.00 5.02
CA VAL A 366 13.83 -8.32 6.38
C VAL A 366 12.32 -8.03 6.57
N PRO A 367 11.81 -6.83 6.24
CA PRO A 367 10.37 -6.56 6.30
C PRO A 367 9.57 -7.43 5.34
N PHE A 368 10.10 -7.70 4.15
CA PHE A 368 9.50 -8.61 3.18
C PHE A 368 9.27 -10.00 3.77
N LEU A 369 10.32 -10.64 4.31
CA LEU A 369 10.23 -11.94 4.97
C LEU A 369 9.30 -11.89 6.19
N ALA A 370 9.39 -10.84 7.01
CA ALA A 370 8.57 -10.67 8.20
C ALA A 370 7.07 -10.65 7.87
N GLY A 371 6.65 -9.96 6.80
CA GLY A 371 5.27 -9.94 6.34
C GLY A 371 4.74 -11.32 5.94
N HIS A 372 5.56 -12.11 5.24
CA HIS A 372 5.21 -13.48 4.85
C HIS A 372 5.13 -14.43 6.04
N VAL A 373 6.08 -14.34 6.97
CA VAL A 373 6.09 -15.10 8.23
C VAL A 373 4.86 -14.78 9.07
N LEU A 374 4.53 -13.50 9.23
CA LEU A 374 3.34 -13.05 9.96
C LEU A 374 2.06 -13.55 9.26
N GLY A 375 2.00 -13.51 7.93
CA GLY A 375 0.90 -14.05 7.13
C GLY A 375 0.65 -15.54 7.43
N VAL A 376 1.71 -16.36 7.43
CA VAL A 376 1.59 -17.79 7.82
C VAL A 376 1.06 -17.95 9.24
N VAL A 377 1.59 -17.19 10.20
CA VAL A 377 1.16 -17.26 11.59
C VAL A 377 -0.33 -16.89 11.73
N VAL A 378 -0.78 -15.83 11.05
CA VAL A 378 -2.20 -15.43 11.04
C VAL A 378 -3.07 -16.51 10.40
N ALA A 379 -2.66 -17.06 9.26
CA ALA A 379 -3.41 -18.12 8.58
C ALA A 379 -3.56 -19.36 9.48
N GLN A 380 -2.50 -19.77 10.16
CA GLN A 380 -2.52 -20.92 11.06
C GLN A 380 -3.39 -20.68 12.30
N ARG A 381 -3.35 -19.47 12.88
CA ARG A 381 -4.21 -19.15 14.03
C ARG A 381 -5.69 -19.16 13.66
N ARG A 382 -6.08 -18.48 12.58
CA ARG A 382 -7.48 -18.48 12.11
C ARG A 382 -7.95 -19.88 11.72
N ALA A 383 -7.09 -20.68 11.09
CA ALA A 383 -7.42 -22.06 10.77
C ALA A 383 -7.61 -22.93 12.02
N ALA A 384 -6.84 -22.72 13.09
CA ALA A 384 -6.99 -23.46 14.35
C ALA A 384 -8.36 -23.23 15.02
N ASP A 385 -8.98 -22.07 14.77
CA ASP A 385 -10.30 -21.72 15.31
C ASP A 385 -11.45 -22.51 14.65
N VAL A 386 -11.23 -23.05 13.44
CA VAL A 386 -12.27 -23.75 12.65
C VAL A 386 -12.03 -25.25 12.46
N VAL A 387 -10.84 -25.74 12.79
CA VAL A 387 -10.48 -27.17 12.67
C VAL A 387 -10.59 -27.90 14.00
N ARG A 388 -10.64 -29.24 13.95
CA ARG A 388 -10.70 -30.13 15.13
C ARG A 388 -9.46 -31.01 15.30
N THR A 389 -8.64 -31.14 14.26
CA THR A 389 -7.44 -31.99 14.28
C THR A 389 -6.25 -31.31 13.60
N GLU A 390 -5.03 -31.71 13.96
CA GLU A 390 -3.82 -31.19 13.33
C GLU A 390 -3.76 -31.49 11.82
N GLY A 391 -4.26 -32.65 11.40
CA GLY A 391 -4.34 -33.00 9.97
C GLY A 391 -5.23 -32.04 9.17
N GLN A 392 -6.35 -31.59 9.77
CA GLN A 392 -7.22 -30.59 9.16
C GLN A 392 -6.56 -29.21 9.09
N LEU A 393 -5.79 -28.82 10.11
CA LEU A 393 -5.04 -27.56 10.11
C LEU A 393 -4.08 -27.49 8.92
N GLY A 394 -3.35 -28.58 8.66
CA GLY A 394 -2.48 -28.70 7.49
C GLY A 394 -3.24 -28.53 6.18
N ALA A 395 -4.34 -29.26 6.01
CA ALA A 395 -5.15 -29.20 4.78
C ALA A 395 -5.78 -27.83 4.53
N VAL A 396 -6.33 -27.17 5.55
CA VAL A 396 -6.98 -25.85 5.43
C VAL A 396 -5.96 -24.76 5.11
N THR A 397 -4.74 -24.85 5.64
CA THR A 397 -3.71 -23.83 5.43
C THR A 397 -2.83 -24.07 4.21
N LEU A 398 -2.84 -25.28 3.62
CA LEU A 398 -1.90 -25.67 2.56
C LEU A 398 -1.90 -24.71 1.37
N PHE A 399 -3.08 -24.40 0.83
CA PHE A 399 -3.18 -23.53 -0.34
C PHE A 399 -2.70 -22.11 -0.02
N ALA A 400 -3.13 -21.53 1.10
CA ALA A 400 -2.68 -20.21 1.54
C ALA A 400 -1.15 -20.17 1.72
N ARG A 401 -0.57 -21.18 2.37
CA ARG A 401 0.88 -21.30 2.58
C ARG A 401 1.64 -21.44 1.27
N ALA A 402 1.10 -22.17 0.29
CA ALA A 402 1.68 -22.27 -1.04
C ALA A 402 1.67 -20.93 -1.77
N VAL A 403 0.56 -20.18 -1.74
CA VAL A 403 0.48 -18.83 -2.33
C VAL A 403 1.50 -17.90 -1.67
N ILE A 404 1.57 -17.89 -0.33
CA ILE A 404 2.55 -17.07 0.41
C ILE A 404 3.99 -17.48 0.07
N ALA A 405 4.28 -18.78 -0.07
CA ALA A 405 5.61 -19.26 -0.45
C ALA A 405 6.00 -18.83 -1.87
N VAL A 406 5.07 -18.90 -2.82
CA VAL A 406 5.29 -18.46 -4.21
C VAL A 406 5.55 -16.95 -4.24
N LEU A 407 4.78 -16.16 -3.49
CA LEU A 407 5.00 -14.71 -3.38
C LEU A 407 6.36 -14.39 -2.76
N LEU A 408 6.77 -15.12 -1.71
CA LEU A 408 8.06 -14.94 -1.06
C LEU A 408 9.22 -15.27 -2.00
N LEU A 409 9.21 -16.46 -2.61
CA LEU A 409 10.34 -16.94 -3.41
C LEU A 409 10.40 -16.25 -4.77
N GLY A 410 9.24 -16.10 -5.44
CA GLY A 410 9.15 -15.40 -6.71
C GLY A 410 9.50 -13.92 -6.57
N GLY A 411 8.95 -13.27 -5.53
CA GLY A 411 9.26 -11.87 -5.25
C GLY A 411 10.72 -11.64 -4.89
N ALA A 412 11.31 -12.46 -4.01
CA ALA A 412 12.74 -12.36 -3.69
C ALA A 412 13.63 -12.63 -4.90
N TRP A 413 13.26 -13.59 -5.75
CA TRP A 413 14.01 -13.87 -6.98
C TRP A 413 13.99 -12.67 -7.94
N MET A 414 12.83 -12.04 -8.13
CA MET A 414 12.72 -10.84 -8.96
C MET A 414 13.46 -9.64 -8.34
N GLN A 415 13.31 -9.38 -7.03
CA GLN A 415 13.94 -8.25 -6.33
C GLN A 415 15.48 -8.29 -6.38
N LEU A 416 16.04 -9.49 -6.51
CA LEU A 416 17.48 -9.74 -6.49
C LEU A 416 18.05 -10.03 -7.88
N GLY A 417 17.34 -9.63 -8.95
CA GLY A 417 17.83 -9.66 -10.32
C GLY A 417 17.85 -11.05 -10.95
N GLY A 418 16.87 -11.89 -10.61
CA GLY A 418 16.67 -13.19 -11.23
C GLY A 418 16.15 -13.14 -12.68
N LEU A 419 15.44 -12.07 -13.04
CA LEU A 419 15.06 -11.66 -14.41
C LEU A 419 16.06 -10.60 -14.89
#